data_AF-A0AAV8G9Q9-F1
#
_entry.id   AF-A0AAV8G9Q9-F1
#
_cell.length_a   1.000
_cell.length_b   1.000
_cell.length_c   1.000
_cell.angle_alpha   90.00
_cell.angle_beta   90.00
_cell.angle_gamma   90.00
#
_symmetry.space_group_name_H-M   'P 1'
#
loop_
_entity.id
_entity.type
_entity.pdbx_description
1 polymer ?
#
loop_
_entity_poly.entity_id
_entity_poly.type
_entity_poly.pdbx_seq_one_letter_code
_entity_poly.pdbx_strand_id
1 'polypeptide(L)'
;MMDRPSRKQKMEAPSISPIHSLPSDCISHMISLASPRDACMFALASTRFRSVVDTDNTWQLFLPTDIDSILSRAVNPVLFSSKKDLLVKLCNQHVLIDGGNMSFGLDKSSGKKCYMLSATQLDISFADEPNTHWRWISPPDSRFSNVAEKMGDCQLYIHGRINRKGLSPKTMYGAYLIYKMIETSSDDGPLVLQITLDTSVTTNGHISNNTAHLKTMLDDVIETFRTWQDPIHGAPPKERRDGWMEVEIGEFYNENEDDGEVEIRLKEKDTQYWKGLIVQGLEIRPKN
;
A
#
# COMPACT_ATOMS: atom_id res chain seq x y z
N MET A 1 -73.55 -32.68 29.86
CA MET A 1 -72.26 -32.85 29.14
C MET A 1 -72.40 -32.24 27.76
N MET A 2 -71.57 -31.34 27.25
CA MET A 2 -70.62 -30.37 27.79
C MET A 2 -70.22 -29.54 26.56
N ASP A 3 -70.39 -28.22 26.61
CA ASP A 3 -69.94 -27.29 25.56
C ASP A 3 -68.42 -27.39 25.35
N ARG A 4 -67.98 -27.45 24.10
CA ARG A 4 -66.57 -27.27 23.71
C ARG A 4 -66.33 -25.81 23.34
N PRO A 5 -65.46 -25.06 24.03
CA PRO A 5 -65.04 -23.77 23.54
C PRO A 5 -63.90 -23.92 22.52
N SER A 6 -64.08 -23.29 21.35
CA SER A 6 -63.02 -23.06 20.37
C SER A 6 -61.99 -22.07 20.93
N ARG A 7 -60.80 -22.55 21.26
CA ARG A 7 -59.67 -21.71 21.65
C ARG A 7 -58.98 -21.21 20.38
N LYS A 8 -59.26 -19.94 20.02
CA LYS A 8 -58.52 -19.21 18.98
C LYS A 8 -57.03 -19.26 19.32
N GLN A 9 -56.21 -19.88 18.47
CA GLN A 9 -54.76 -19.71 18.50
C GLN A 9 -54.47 -18.23 18.20
N LYS A 10 -53.91 -17.54 19.19
CA LYS A 10 -53.34 -16.21 19.02
C LYS A 10 -52.08 -16.40 18.17
N MET A 11 -52.09 -15.93 16.92
CA MET A 11 -50.87 -15.83 16.11
C MET A 11 -49.89 -14.95 16.89
N GLU A 12 -48.80 -15.53 17.37
CA GLU A 12 -47.65 -14.77 17.86
C GLU A 12 -47.10 -13.97 16.69
N ALA A 13 -46.92 -12.66 16.90
CA ALA A 13 -46.26 -11.79 15.94
C ALA A 13 -44.88 -12.36 15.60
N PRO A 14 -44.40 -12.25 14.35
CA PRO A 14 -43.06 -12.70 14.00
C PRO A 14 -42.07 -12.03 14.94
N SER A 15 -41.22 -12.83 15.60
CA SER A 15 -40.17 -12.30 16.46
C SER A 15 -39.33 -11.34 15.62
N ILE A 16 -39.38 -10.06 15.97
CA ILE A 16 -38.53 -9.05 15.33
C ILE A 16 -37.11 -9.52 15.56
N SER A 17 -36.37 -9.81 14.48
CA SER A 17 -35.01 -10.29 14.62
C SER A 17 -34.19 -9.27 15.43
N PRO A 18 -33.28 -9.69 16.33
CA PRO A 18 -32.61 -8.80 17.29
C PRO A 18 -31.87 -7.62 16.65
N ILE A 19 -31.61 -7.68 15.35
CA ILE A 19 -30.92 -6.65 14.59
C ILE A 19 -31.83 -5.48 14.18
N HIS A 20 -33.14 -5.74 14.02
CA HIS A 20 -34.12 -4.71 13.68
C HIS A 20 -34.47 -3.81 14.87
N SER A 21 -34.14 -4.23 16.10
CA SER A 21 -34.31 -3.42 17.31
C SER A 21 -33.09 -2.57 17.67
N LEU A 22 -31.95 -2.72 16.97
CA LEU A 22 -30.74 -1.95 17.26
C LEU A 22 -30.83 -0.52 16.69
N PRO A 23 -30.36 0.50 17.45
CA PRO A 23 -30.15 1.86 16.95
C PRO A 23 -29.22 1.88 15.73
N SER A 24 -29.42 2.86 14.84
CA SER A 24 -28.61 2.99 13.62
C SER A 24 -27.12 3.13 13.92
N ASP A 25 -26.75 3.83 15.00
CA ASP A 25 -25.35 4.03 15.38
C ASP A 25 -24.69 2.73 15.84
N CYS A 26 -25.42 1.85 16.55
CA CYS A 26 -24.91 0.54 16.92
C CYS A 26 -24.67 -0.35 15.70
N ILE A 27 -25.58 -0.31 14.72
CA ILE A 27 -25.44 -1.04 13.46
C ILE A 27 -24.26 -0.48 12.65
N SER A 28 -24.14 0.85 12.57
CA SER A 28 -23.05 1.54 11.89
C SER A 28 -21.70 1.18 12.49
N HIS A 29 -21.61 1.17 13.82
CA HIS A 29 -20.40 0.76 14.53
C HIS A 29 -20.06 -0.71 14.26
N MET A 30 -21.03 -1.61 14.35
CA MET A 30 -20.84 -3.03 14.02
C MET A 30 -20.30 -3.23 12.59
N ILE A 31 -20.89 -2.53 11.61
CA ILE A 31 -20.44 -2.57 10.22
C ILE A 31 -19.01 -2.05 10.09
N SER A 32 -18.65 -0.99 10.81
CA SER A 32 -17.30 -0.40 10.77
C SER A 32 -16.19 -1.31 11.29
N LEU A 33 -16.55 -2.36 12.05
CA LEU A 33 -15.60 -3.38 12.51
C LEU A 33 -15.29 -4.42 11.43
N ALA A 34 -16.08 -4.45 10.34
CA ALA A 34 -15.84 -5.30 9.18
C ALA A 34 -15.03 -4.55 8.11
N SER A 35 -14.83 -5.16 6.93
CA SER A 35 -14.21 -4.43 5.82
C SER A 35 -15.22 -3.52 5.08
N PRO A 36 -14.76 -2.48 4.36
CA PRO A 36 -15.61 -1.72 3.43
C PRO A 36 -16.32 -2.60 2.39
N ARG A 37 -15.72 -3.75 2.03
CA ARG A 37 -16.35 -4.75 1.16
C ARG A 37 -17.52 -5.44 1.87
N ASP A 38 -17.33 -5.85 3.12
CA ASP A 38 -18.38 -6.51 3.91
C ASP A 38 -19.55 -5.56 4.21
N ALA A 39 -19.28 -4.26 4.39
CA ALA A 39 -20.32 -3.24 4.48
C ALA A 39 -21.29 -3.29 3.30
N CYS A 40 -20.76 -3.44 2.07
CA CYS A 40 -21.58 -3.61 0.88
C CYS A 40 -22.40 -4.91 0.93
N MET A 41 -21.83 -5.99 1.46
CA MET A 41 -22.54 -7.27 1.62
C MET A 41 -23.67 -7.18 2.66
N PHE A 42 -23.47 -6.48 3.77
CA PHE A 42 -24.53 -6.24 4.76
C PHE A 42 -25.71 -5.49 4.13
N ALA A 43 -25.47 -4.50 3.27
CA ALA A 43 -26.53 -3.76 2.57
C ALA A 43 -27.37 -4.62 1.61
N LEU A 44 -26.85 -5.76 1.16
CA LEU A 44 -27.60 -6.73 0.35
C LEU A 44 -28.45 -7.67 1.20
N ALA A 45 -28.05 -7.93 2.45
CA ALA A 45 -28.71 -8.90 3.32
C ALA A 45 -30.03 -8.39 3.91
N SER A 46 -30.19 -7.08 4.13
CA SER A 46 -31.41 -6.51 4.71
C SER A 46 -31.60 -5.03 4.35
N THR A 47 -32.84 -4.60 4.22
CA THR A 47 -33.21 -3.18 4.04
C THR A 47 -32.77 -2.31 5.22
N ARG A 48 -32.72 -2.88 6.44
CA ARG A 48 -32.26 -2.16 7.64
C ARG A 48 -30.76 -1.89 7.60
N PHE A 49 -29.97 -2.85 7.14
CA PHE A 49 -28.54 -2.63 6.94
C PHE A 49 -28.28 -1.66 5.79
N ARG A 50 -29.02 -1.81 4.68
CA ARG A 50 -28.92 -0.89 3.54
C ARG A 50 -29.12 0.56 3.96
N SER A 51 -30.18 0.84 4.73
CA SER A 51 -30.46 2.22 5.17
C SER A 51 -29.40 2.82 6.09
N VAL A 52 -28.59 2.00 6.75
CA VAL A 52 -27.43 2.46 7.55
C VAL A 52 -26.19 2.61 6.67
N VAL A 53 -25.87 1.59 5.87
CA VAL A 53 -24.71 1.59 4.96
C VAL A 53 -24.78 2.72 3.93
N ASP A 54 -25.97 3.15 3.51
CA ASP A 54 -26.08 4.26 2.54
C ASP A 54 -25.83 5.65 3.17
N THR A 55 -25.56 5.74 4.49
CA THR A 55 -25.27 7.00 5.18
C THR A 55 -23.78 7.32 5.29
N ASP A 56 -23.44 8.59 5.19
CA ASP A 56 -22.04 9.05 5.34
C ASP A 56 -21.46 8.81 6.74
N ASN A 57 -22.30 8.79 7.79
CA ASN A 57 -21.86 8.49 9.15
C ASN A 57 -21.21 7.09 9.23
N THR A 58 -21.70 6.11 8.48
CA THR A 58 -21.10 4.78 8.42
C THR A 58 -19.76 4.80 7.68
N TRP A 59 -19.69 5.47 6.53
CA TRP A 59 -18.45 5.55 5.75
C TRP A 59 -17.36 6.40 6.41
N GLN A 60 -17.74 7.37 7.23
CA GLN A 60 -16.81 8.16 8.04
C GLN A 60 -16.00 7.29 9.02
N LEU A 61 -16.56 6.16 9.50
CA LEU A 61 -15.86 5.25 10.41
C LEU A 61 -14.81 4.38 9.71
N PHE A 62 -14.91 4.20 8.39
CA PHE A 62 -13.90 3.50 7.59
C PHE A 62 -12.74 4.40 7.13
N LEU A 63 -12.92 5.72 7.22
CA LEU A 63 -11.89 6.68 6.86
C LEU A 63 -10.98 6.94 8.08
N PRO A 64 -9.69 7.23 7.84
CA PRO A 64 -8.83 7.71 8.91
C PRO A 64 -9.40 8.94 9.63
N THR A 65 -9.24 9.01 10.95
CA THR A 65 -9.74 10.13 11.76
C THR A 65 -9.08 11.47 11.40
N ASP A 66 -7.87 11.42 10.89
CA ASP A 66 -7.08 12.58 10.43
C ASP A 66 -7.19 12.80 8.91
N ILE A 67 -8.21 12.23 8.25
CA ILE A 67 -8.36 12.31 6.79
C ILE A 67 -8.37 13.76 6.28
N ASP A 68 -9.08 14.67 6.95
CA ASP A 68 -9.17 16.07 6.51
C ASP A 68 -7.80 16.78 6.59
N SER A 69 -7.00 16.45 7.62
CA SER A 69 -5.62 16.93 7.74
C SER A 69 -4.75 16.41 6.59
N ILE A 70 -4.89 15.12 6.23
CA ILE A 70 -4.17 14.53 5.10
C ILE A 70 -4.58 15.20 3.78
N LEU A 71 -5.87 15.38 3.53
CA LEU A 71 -6.39 15.99 2.31
C LEU A 71 -6.00 17.47 2.17
N SER A 72 -5.81 18.19 3.28
CA SER A 72 -5.31 19.58 3.25
C SER A 72 -3.90 19.72 2.67
N ARG A 73 -3.12 18.62 2.65
CA ARG A 73 -1.76 18.55 2.09
C ARG A 73 -1.74 18.12 0.63
N ALA A 74 -2.90 17.83 0.04
CA ALA A 74 -3.01 17.39 -1.34
C ALA A 74 -2.57 18.49 -2.31
N VAL A 75 -1.82 18.10 -3.34
CA VAL A 75 -1.38 19.01 -4.41
C VAL A 75 -2.58 19.56 -5.18
N ASN A 76 -3.59 18.71 -5.40
CA ASN A 76 -4.85 19.08 -6.06
C ASN A 76 -6.03 18.75 -5.13
N PRO A 77 -7.07 19.60 -5.09
CA PRO A 77 -8.27 19.32 -4.29
C PRO A 77 -8.91 17.97 -4.67
N VAL A 78 -9.18 17.14 -3.66
CA VAL A 78 -9.89 15.87 -3.86
C VAL A 78 -11.39 16.13 -3.77
N LEU A 79 -12.05 16.18 -4.92
CA LEU A 79 -13.51 16.37 -4.99
C LEU A 79 -14.22 15.04 -4.79
N PHE A 80 -15.24 15.00 -3.92
CA PHE A 80 -16.07 13.81 -3.68
C PHE A 80 -17.51 14.19 -3.36
N SER A 81 -18.46 13.32 -3.72
CA SER A 81 -19.90 13.56 -3.48
C SER A 81 -20.42 12.94 -2.18
N SER A 82 -19.67 11.99 -1.60
CA SER A 82 -19.99 11.30 -0.34
C SER A 82 -18.73 10.70 0.28
N LYS A 83 -18.78 10.30 1.54
CA LYS A 83 -17.65 9.63 2.23
C LYS A 83 -17.35 8.26 1.62
N LYS A 84 -18.37 7.59 1.07
CA LYS A 84 -18.21 6.38 0.27
C LYS A 84 -17.41 6.64 -1.01
N ASP A 85 -17.77 7.70 -1.75
CA ASP A 85 -17.05 8.10 -2.96
C ASP A 85 -15.59 8.45 -2.65
N LEU A 86 -15.34 9.18 -1.56
CA LEU A 86 -13.99 9.47 -1.09
C LEU A 86 -13.18 8.20 -0.81
N LEU A 87 -13.75 7.25 -0.05
CA LEU A 87 -13.06 5.98 0.25
C LEU A 87 -12.71 5.22 -1.03
N VAL A 88 -13.68 5.08 -1.94
CA VAL A 88 -13.46 4.37 -3.22
C VAL A 88 -12.37 5.05 -4.05
N LYS A 89 -12.34 6.39 -4.10
CA LYS A 89 -11.28 7.15 -4.78
C LYS A 89 -9.91 6.87 -4.18
N LEU A 90 -9.76 7.02 -2.87
CA LEU A 90 -8.49 6.80 -2.17
C LEU A 90 -8.01 5.34 -2.24
N CYS A 91 -8.93 4.39 -2.34
CA CYS A 91 -8.64 2.99 -2.56
C CYS A 91 -8.12 2.69 -3.98
N ASN A 92 -8.56 3.45 -4.98
CA ASN A 92 -8.25 3.18 -6.38
C ASN A 92 -7.06 3.99 -6.90
N GLN A 93 -6.87 5.20 -6.38
CA GLN A 93 -5.82 6.10 -6.83
C GLN A 93 -5.22 6.83 -5.64
N HIS A 94 -3.89 6.81 -5.57
CA HIS A 94 -3.19 7.62 -4.59
C HIS A 94 -3.25 9.11 -4.96
N VAL A 95 -3.49 9.94 -3.96
CA VAL A 95 -3.45 11.40 -4.05
C VAL A 95 -2.02 11.86 -3.78
N LEU A 96 -1.48 12.73 -4.62
CA LEU A 96 -0.20 13.38 -4.36
C LEU A 96 -0.35 14.41 -3.24
N ILE A 97 0.53 14.33 -2.25
CA ILE A 97 0.57 15.19 -1.06
C ILE A 97 1.98 15.76 -0.88
N ASP A 98 2.12 16.75 -0.01
CA ASP A 98 3.42 17.35 0.40
C ASP A 98 4.24 17.86 -0.79
N GLY A 99 3.61 18.64 -1.66
CA GLY A 99 4.24 19.18 -2.86
C GLY A 99 4.51 18.14 -3.96
N GLY A 100 3.87 16.97 -3.88
CA GLY A 100 4.03 15.89 -4.86
C GLY A 100 5.18 14.95 -4.54
N ASN A 101 5.79 15.10 -3.37
CA ASN A 101 6.91 14.28 -2.90
C ASN A 101 6.45 13.00 -2.20
N MET A 102 5.19 12.93 -1.83
CA MET A 102 4.57 11.75 -1.25
C MET A 102 3.22 11.49 -1.92
N SER A 103 2.75 10.26 -1.86
CA SER A 103 1.39 9.92 -2.28
C SER A 103 0.67 9.15 -1.18
N PHE A 104 -0.63 9.38 -1.04
CA PHE A 104 -1.48 8.78 -0.03
C PHE A 104 -2.65 8.03 -0.66
N GLY A 105 -2.94 6.84 -0.15
CA GLY A 105 -4.11 6.05 -0.52
C GLY A 105 -4.60 5.22 0.65
N LEU A 106 -5.65 4.43 0.41
CA LEU A 106 -6.17 3.48 1.39
C LEU A 106 -6.09 2.06 0.85
N ASP A 107 -5.72 1.12 1.71
CA ASP A 107 -5.81 -0.29 1.39
C ASP A 107 -7.27 -0.70 1.18
N LYS A 108 -7.52 -1.42 0.07
CA LYS A 108 -8.88 -1.78 -0.36
C LYS A 108 -9.60 -2.71 0.61
N SER A 109 -8.85 -3.59 1.26
CA SER A 109 -9.38 -4.60 2.19
C SER A 109 -9.64 -4.01 3.56
N SER A 110 -8.69 -3.25 4.10
CA SER A 110 -8.70 -2.83 5.50
C SER A 110 -9.10 -1.37 5.71
N GLY A 111 -9.10 -0.54 4.66
CA GLY A 111 -9.29 0.92 4.79
C GLY A 111 -8.13 1.63 5.51
N LYS A 112 -7.03 0.93 5.76
CA LYS A 112 -5.85 1.47 6.45
C LYS A 112 -4.97 2.28 5.49
N LYS A 113 -4.20 3.20 6.05
CA LYS A 113 -3.40 4.17 5.29
C LYS A 113 -2.27 3.49 4.51
N CYS A 114 -2.11 3.86 3.25
CA CYS A 114 -0.98 3.54 2.39
C CYS A 114 -0.24 4.83 2.04
N TYR A 115 1.08 4.81 2.09
CA TYR A 115 1.92 5.92 1.64
C TYR A 115 2.92 5.44 0.60
N MET A 116 3.34 6.35 -0.27
CA MET A 116 4.53 6.15 -1.09
C MET A 116 5.41 7.38 -0.99
N LEU A 117 6.67 7.19 -0.64
CA LEU A 117 7.73 8.20 -0.70
C LEU A 117 8.25 8.24 -2.13
N SER A 118 8.31 9.41 -2.75
CA SER A 118 8.98 9.58 -4.04
C SER A 118 10.49 9.41 -3.92
N ALA A 119 11.16 9.10 -5.03
CA ALA A 119 12.62 9.04 -5.06
C ALA A 119 13.30 10.34 -4.61
N THR A 120 12.67 11.50 -4.79
CA THR A 120 13.20 12.80 -4.33
C THR A 120 13.12 12.98 -2.81
N GLN A 121 12.37 12.14 -2.10
CA GLN A 121 12.34 12.08 -0.62
C GLN A 121 13.27 11.03 -0.04
N LEU A 122 13.94 10.25 -0.88
CA LEU A 122 14.87 9.22 -0.45
C LEU A 122 16.28 9.81 -0.39
N ASP A 123 17.03 9.38 0.61
CA ASP A 123 18.47 9.56 0.66
C ASP A 123 19.11 8.46 -0.20
N ILE A 124 19.52 8.83 -1.42
CA ILE A 124 20.13 7.95 -2.40
C ILE A 124 21.58 8.36 -2.54
N SER A 125 22.52 7.45 -2.27
CA SER A 125 23.94 7.77 -2.33
C SER A 125 24.36 8.27 -3.71
N PHE A 126 25.09 9.39 -3.71
CA PHE A 126 25.60 10.09 -4.89
C PHE A 126 24.52 10.70 -5.81
N ALA A 127 23.25 10.76 -5.39
CA ALA A 127 22.18 11.35 -6.22
C ALA A 127 22.17 12.89 -6.21
N ASP A 128 22.88 13.50 -5.26
CA ASP A 128 23.15 14.93 -5.18
C ASP A 128 24.29 15.38 -6.11
N GLU A 129 25.13 14.45 -6.57
CA GLU A 129 26.16 14.70 -7.58
C GLU A 129 25.54 14.71 -8.99
N PRO A 130 25.44 15.88 -9.65
CA PRO A 130 24.67 15.97 -10.89
C PRO A 130 25.33 15.19 -12.04
N ASN A 131 24.57 14.29 -12.66
CA ASN A 131 24.92 13.56 -13.88
C ASN A 131 26.19 12.68 -13.80
N THR A 132 26.67 12.34 -12.60
CA THR A 132 27.79 11.41 -12.44
C THR A 132 27.28 9.97 -12.35
N HIS A 133 26.40 9.72 -11.39
CA HIS A 133 25.89 8.38 -11.09
C HIS A 133 24.38 8.27 -11.29
N TRP A 134 23.68 9.39 -11.16
CA TRP A 134 22.23 9.47 -11.26
C TRP A 134 21.81 10.60 -12.19
N ARG A 135 20.65 10.42 -12.85
CA ARG A 135 19.90 11.52 -13.46
C ARG A 135 18.46 11.49 -12.98
N TRP A 136 17.85 12.67 -12.89
CA TRP A 136 16.43 12.81 -12.60
C TRP A 136 15.65 12.89 -13.90
N ILE A 137 14.65 12.03 -14.05
CA ILE A 137 13.80 11.94 -15.26
C ILE A 137 12.31 12.06 -14.89
N SER A 138 11.48 12.33 -15.89
CA SER A 138 10.02 12.48 -15.75
C SER A 138 9.25 11.52 -16.68
N PRO A 139 9.22 10.21 -16.41
CA PRO A 139 8.48 9.26 -17.22
C PRO A 139 6.97 9.56 -17.18
N PRO A 140 6.25 9.52 -18.31
CA PRO A 140 4.83 9.87 -18.39
C PRO A 140 3.93 8.91 -17.61
N ASP A 141 4.39 7.69 -17.36
CA ASP A 141 3.74 6.65 -16.59
C ASP A 141 4.19 6.61 -15.13
N SER A 142 4.98 7.60 -14.69
CA SER A 142 5.35 7.75 -13.29
C SER A 142 4.25 8.42 -12.48
N ARG A 143 4.04 7.95 -11.24
CA ARG A 143 3.19 8.64 -10.26
C ARG A 143 3.78 10.00 -9.83
N PHE A 144 5.11 10.08 -9.78
CA PHE A 144 5.84 11.27 -9.35
C PHE A 144 6.47 11.97 -10.55
N SER A 145 6.56 13.31 -10.49
CA SER A 145 7.12 14.13 -11.57
C SER A 145 8.60 13.86 -11.82
N ASN A 146 9.36 13.49 -10.78
CA ASN A 146 10.77 13.16 -10.87
C ASN A 146 11.03 11.79 -10.25
N VAL A 147 11.80 10.97 -10.96
CA VAL A 147 12.30 9.67 -10.50
C VAL A 147 13.79 9.58 -10.76
N ALA A 148 14.48 8.76 -9.98
CA ALA A 148 15.94 8.65 -10.05
C ALA A 148 16.34 7.49 -10.98
N GLU A 149 17.12 7.78 -12.01
CA GLU A 149 17.71 6.78 -12.89
C GLU A 149 19.21 6.62 -12.61
N LYS A 150 19.64 5.39 -12.31
CA LYS A 150 21.04 5.03 -12.11
C LYS A 150 21.73 4.90 -13.46
N MET A 151 22.70 5.77 -13.71
CA MET A 151 23.47 5.85 -14.96
C MET A 151 24.90 5.33 -14.82
N GLY A 152 25.49 5.48 -13.63
CA GLY A 152 26.91 5.25 -13.39
C GLY A 152 27.22 4.13 -12.39
N ASP A 153 28.51 3.90 -12.21
CA ASP A 153 29.08 2.78 -11.47
C ASP A 153 29.23 3.03 -9.97
N CYS A 154 28.18 3.53 -9.31
CA CYS A 154 28.13 3.63 -7.85
C CYS A 154 27.47 2.40 -7.23
N GLN A 155 27.85 2.07 -6.00
CA GLN A 155 27.11 1.12 -5.18
C GLN A 155 25.72 1.68 -4.88
N LEU A 156 24.68 0.85 -5.03
CA LEU A 156 23.32 1.25 -4.66
C LEU A 156 23.17 1.30 -3.13
N TYR A 157 22.79 2.47 -2.63
CA TYR A 157 22.26 2.63 -1.28
C TYR A 157 21.08 3.61 -1.30
N ILE A 158 19.96 3.17 -0.74
CA ILE A 158 18.72 3.94 -0.63
C ILE A 158 18.27 3.89 0.83
N HIS A 159 17.92 5.05 1.37
CA HIS A 159 17.39 5.20 2.71
C HIS A 159 16.14 6.09 2.70
N GLY A 160 15.02 5.52 3.14
CA GLY A 160 13.75 6.22 3.33
C GLY A 160 13.37 6.29 4.79
N ARG A 161 12.68 7.37 5.19
CA ARG A 161 12.11 7.53 6.53
C ARG A 161 10.65 7.92 6.44
N ILE A 162 9.82 7.35 7.30
CA ILE A 162 8.42 7.74 7.43
C ILE A 162 8.01 7.83 8.89
N ASN A 163 7.29 8.89 9.24
CA ASN A 163 6.81 9.09 10.59
C ASN A 163 5.71 8.07 10.94
N ARG A 164 5.88 7.38 12.07
CA ARG A 164 4.97 6.31 12.51
C ARG A 164 3.57 6.81 12.87
N LYS A 165 3.43 8.03 13.41
CA LYS A 165 2.13 8.63 13.73
C LYS A 165 1.26 8.84 12.50
N GLY A 166 1.90 8.98 11.34
CA GLY A 166 1.21 9.09 10.06
C GLY A 166 0.52 7.80 9.61
N LEU A 167 0.95 6.63 10.13
CA LEU A 167 0.47 5.30 9.75
C LEU A 167 -0.76 4.86 10.56
N SER A 168 -1.44 3.81 10.10
CA SER A 168 -2.56 3.23 10.84
C SER A 168 -2.06 2.43 12.06
N PRO A 169 -2.71 2.57 13.23
CA PRO A 169 -2.40 1.76 14.41
C PRO A 169 -2.60 0.27 14.19
N LYS A 170 -1.96 -0.54 15.04
CA LYS A 170 -2.16 -1.99 15.15
C LYS A 170 -2.19 -2.67 13.80
N THR A 171 -1.18 -2.36 12.99
CA THR A 171 -1.12 -2.73 11.58
C THR A 171 0.25 -3.27 11.24
N MET A 172 0.27 -4.49 10.68
CA MET A 172 1.45 -4.99 9.99
C MET A 172 1.57 -4.26 8.65
N TYR A 173 2.73 -3.69 8.39
CA TYR A 173 3.05 -2.98 7.15
C TYR A 173 4.14 -3.73 6.40
N GLY A 174 3.99 -3.82 5.08
CA GLY A 174 5.07 -4.15 4.16
C GLY A 174 5.64 -2.88 3.53
N ALA A 175 6.96 -2.86 3.35
CA ALA A 175 7.67 -1.87 2.56
C ALA A 175 8.06 -2.49 1.21
N TYR A 176 7.83 -1.73 0.13
CA TYR A 176 8.03 -2.17 -1.24
C TYR A 176 8.85 -1.15 -2.01
N LEU A 177 9.88 -1.59 -2.72
CA LEU A 177 10.57 -0.77 -3.72
C LEU A 177 9.77 -0.82 -5.02
N ILE A 178 9.42 0.35 -5.56
CA ILE A 178 8.76 0.48 -6.87
C ILE A 178 9.77 0.99 -7.88
N TYR A 179 10.04 0.20 -8.91
CA TYR A 179 11.17 0.43 -9.81
C TYR A 179 10.91 -0.07 -11.24
N LYS A 180 11.79 0.31 -12.16
CA LYS A 180 11.92 -0.28 -13.50
C LYS A 180 13.38 -0.58 -13.79
N MET A 181 13.60 -1.50 -14.72
CA MET A 181 14.92 -1.74 -15.32
C MET A 181 14.85 -1.37 -16.79
N ILE A 182 15.76 -0.52 -17.24
CA ILE A 182 15.98 -0.26 -18.66
C ILE A 182 16.79 -1.43 -19.23
N GLU A 183 16.44 -1.87 -20.44
CA GLU A 183 17.28 -2.79 -21.21
C GLU A 183 18.60 -2.10 -21.56
N THR A 184 19.70 -2.56 -20.95
CA THR A 184 21.04 -2.18 -21.37
C THR A 184 21.44 -3.03 -22.57
N SER A 185 21.84 -2.41 -23.67
CA SER A 185 22.37 -3.13 -24.83
C SER A 185 23.61 -3.96 -24.46
N SER A 186 23.83 -5.08 -25.15
CA SER A 186 24.97 -5.98 -24.95
C SER A 186 26.35 -5.31 -25.05
N ASP A 187 26.43 -4.15 -25.70
CA ASP A 187 27.68 -3.38 -25.86
C ASP A 187 28.05 -2.55 -24.61
N ASP A 188 27.18 -2.53 -23.58
CA ASP A 188 27.21 -1.55 -22.49
C ASP A 188 27.59 -2.16 -21.11
N GLY A 189 28.00 -3.44 -21.09
CA GLY A 189 28.43 -4.16 -19.89
C GLY A 189 27.89 -5.60 -19.80
N PRO A 190 28.28 -6.38 -18.78
CA PRO A 190 27.76 -7.73 -18.57
C PRO A 190 26.25 -7.70 -18.32
N LEU A 191 25.53 -8.66 -18.91
CA LEU A 191 24.11 -8.86 -18.67
C LEU A 191 23.88 -9.24 -17.20
N VAL A 192 23.40 -8.30 -16.40
CA VAL A 192 22.98 -8.57 -15.02
C VAL A 192 21.53 -9.03 -15.03
N LEU A 193 21.33 -10.33 -14.81
CA LEU A 193 19.99 -10.95 -14.81
C LEU A 193 19.26 -10.74 -13.47
N GLN A 194 20.02 -10.56 -12.39
CA GLN A 194 19.49 -10.42 -11.04
C GLN A 194 20.44 -9.58 -10.18
N ILE A 195 19.89 -8.61 -9.47
CA ILE A 195 20.62 -7.79 -8.49
C ILE A 195 20.13 -8.17 -7.10
N THR A 196 21.04 -8.47 -6.18
CA THR A 196 20.72 -8.82 -4.79
C THR A 196 20.94 -7.64 -3.86
N LEU A 197 19.93 -7.34 -3.06
CA LEU A 197 19.92 -6.24 -2.10
C LEU A 197 19.80 -6.79 -0.69
N ASP A 198 20.69 -6.35 0.19
CA ASP A 198 20.47 -6.43 1.64
C ASP A 198 19.54 -5.29 2.03
N THR A 199 18.44 -5.64 2.70
CA THR A 199 17.38 -4.70 3.04
C THR A 199 17.08 -4.76 4.53
N SER A 200 16.71 -3.64 5.12
CA SER A 200 16.26 -3.62 6.50
C SER A 200 15.19 -2.58 6.77
N VAL A 201 14.31 -2.92 7.70
CA VAL A 201 13.32 -2.01 8.27
C VAL A 201 13.58 -1.91 9.76
N THR A 202 13.81 -0.68 10.23
CA THR A 202 14.09 -0.40 11.64
C THR A 202 12.96 0.40 12.25
N THR A 203 12.42 -0.08 13.37
CA THR A 203 11.36 0.59 14.14
C THR A 203 11.61 0.41 15.63
N ASN A 204 11.66 1.50 16.41
CA ASN A 204 11.86 1.49 17.86
C ASN A 204 13.07 0.63 18.31
N GLY A 205 14.18 0.72 17.58
CA GLY A 205 15.39 -0.05 17.84
C GLY A 205 15.32 -1.54 17.45
N HIS A 206 14.15 -2.03 17.01
CA HIS A 206 14.03 -3.35 16.40
C HIS A 206 14.36 -3.28 14.92
N ILE A 207 15.22 -4.18 14.44
CA ILE A 207 15.66 -4.26 13.04
C ILE A 207 15.17 -5.58 12.46
N SER A 208 14.37 -5.49 11.40
CA SER A 208 14.01 -6.62 10.54
C SER A 208 14.89 -6.59 9.30
N ASN A 209 15.74 -7.59 9.12
CA ASN A 209 16.59 -7.74 7.94
C ASN A 209 15.91 -8.66 6.93
N ASN A 210 16.07 -8.36 5.66
CA ASN A 210 15.56 -9.17 4.56
C ASN A 210 16.53 -9.12 3.37
N THR A 211 16.36 -10.04 2.41
CA THR A 211 17.04 -10.00 1.13
C THR A 211 16.00 -9.81 0.04
N ALA A 212 16.24 -8.85 -0.86
CA ALA A 212 15.40 -8.59 -2.01
C ALA A 212 16.20 -8.77 -3.30
N HIS A 213 15.51 -9.15 -4.38
CA HIS A 213 16.14 -9.33 -5.67
C HIS A 213 15.43 -8.48 -6.71
N LEU A 214 16.19 -7.75 -7.53
CA LEU A 214 15.63 -7.07 -8.71
C LEU A 214 15.81 -7.98 -9.92
N LYS A 215 14.75 -8.15 -10.71
CA LYS A 215 14.79 -8.81 -12.02
C LYS A 215 14.91 -7.78 -13.14
N THR A 216 15.70 -8.10 -14.16
CA THR A 216 15.74 -7.37 -15.44
C THR A 216 14.78 -7.99 -16.45
N MET A 217 14.31 -7.20 -17.43
CA MET A 217 13.25 -7.58 -18.40
C MET A 217 13.70 -8.63 -19.43
N LEU A 218 14.91 -9.19 -19.33
CA LEU A 218 15.40 -10.25 -20.22
C LEU A 218 14.86 -11.63 -19.82
N ASP A 219 13.59 -11.72 -19.42
CA ASP A 219 12.95 -12.97 -19.03
C ASP A 219 12.59 -13.84 -20.26
N ASP A 220 12.53 -13.27 -21.48
CA ASP A 220 12.31 -14.03 -22.72
C ASP A 220 13.48 -14.97 -23.07
N VAL A 221 14.69 -14.73 -22.53
CA VAL A 221 15.86 -15.62 -22.70
C VAL A 221 15.90 -16.71 -21.61
N ILE A 222 15.15 -16.54 -20.51
CA ILE A 222 15.20 -17.38 -19.29
C ILE A 222 14.19 -18.53 -19.29
N GLU A 223 13.29 -18.65 -20.26
CA GLU A 223 12.55 -19.92 -20.44
C GLU A 223 13.50 -21.12 -20.58
N THR A 224 14.73 -20.89 -21.07
CA THR A 224 15.82 -21.86 -21.16
C THR A 224 16.57 -22.16 -19.85
N PHE A 225 16.48 -21.29 -18.82
CA PHE A 225 17.21 -21.40 -17.56
C PHE A 225 16.34 -21.82 -16.36
N ARG A 226 15.11 -22.31 -16.62
CA ARG A 226 14.11 -22.77 -15.64
C ARG A 226 14.54 -23.93 -14.71
N THR A 227 15.80 -24.35 -14.69
CA THR A 227 16.31 -25.46 -13.86
C THR A 227 17.18 -25.03 -12.67
N TRP A 228 17.49 -23.75 -12.50
CA TRP A 228 18.18 -23.29 -11.28
C TRP A 228 17.16 -23.00 -10.18
N GLN A 229 16.73 -24.08 -9.51
CA GLN A 229 16.09 -24.01 -8.21
C GLN A 229 17.10 -23.48 -7.20
N ASP A 230 17.14 -22.17 -6.99
CA ASP A 230 17.65 -21.62 -5.75
C ASP A 230 16.47 -21.48 -4.78
N PRO A 231 16.58 -21.90 -3.51
CA PRO A 231 15.60 -21.60 -2.48
C PRO A 231 15.77 -20.13 -2.08
N ILE A 232 15.31 -19.23 -2.97
CA ILE A 232 15.49 -17.79 -2.81
C ILE A 232 14.65 -17.31 -1.62
N HIS A 233 15.32 -16.82 -0.59
CA HIS A 233 14.69 -16.19 0.56
C HIS A 233 14.25 -14.77 0.17
N GLY A 234 12.96 -14.57 -0.03
CA GLY A 234 12.36 -13.26 -0.37
C GLY A 234 11.21 -13.39 -1.36
N ALA A 235 10.27 -12.43 -1.36
CA ALA A 235 9.17 -12.43 -2.33
C ALA A 235 9.71 -12.07 -3.73
N PRO A 236 9.36 -12.80 -4.80
CA PRO A 236 9.81 -12.46 -6.14
C PRO A 236 9.25 -11.11 -6.58
N PRO A 237 9.99 -10.33 -7.40
CA PRO A 237 9.46 -9.13 -8.04
C PRO A 237 8.19 -9.42 -8.82
N LYS A 238 7.28 -8.44 -8.83
CA LYS A 238 6.00 -8.54 -9.53
C LYS A 238 5.77 -7.29 -10.36
N GLU A 239 5.31 -7.49 -11.59
CA GLU A 239 4.83 -6.39 -12.41
C GLU A 239 3.46 -5.90 -11.90
N ARG A 240 3.32 -4.59 -11.80
CA ARG A 240 2.09 -3.90 -11.42
C ARG A 240 1.28 -3.56 -12.66
N ARG A 241 0.01 -3.22 -12.47
CA ARG A 241 -0.89 -2.83 -13.58
C ARG A 241 -0.48 -1.55 -14.29
N ASP A 242 0.35 -0.73 -13.64
CA ASP A 242 0.91 0.52 -14.19
C ASP A 242 2.24 0.28 -14.93
N GLY A 243 2.67 -0.98 -15.10
CA GLY A 243 3.90 -1.36 -15.79
C GLY A 243 5.17 -1.15 -14.95
N TRP A 244 5.06 -0.72 -13.70
CA TRP A 244 6.20 -0.68 -12.77
C TRP A 244 6.39 -2.05 -12.10
N MET A 245 7.63 -2.36 -11.73
CA MET A 245 7.93 -3.52 -10.90
C MET A 245 7.83 -3.15 -9.42
N GLU A 246 7.39 -4.09 -8.59
CA GLU A 246 7.49 -4.01 -7.14
C GLU A 246 8.23 -5.22 -6.56
N VAL A 247 9.01 -4.99 -5.52
CA VAL A 247 9.62 -6.05 -4.69
C VAL A 247 9.46 -5.70 -3.21
N GLU A 248 9.14 -6.69 -2.39
CA GLU A 248 9.07 -6.51 -0.94
C GLU A 248 10.47 -6.45 -0.34
N ILE A 249 10.72 -5.42 0.46
CA ILE A 249 12.04 -5.14 1.05
C ILE A 249 12.03 -5.24 2.57
N GLY A 250 10.85 -5.49 3.17
CA GLY A 250 10.73 -5.79 4.58
C GLY A 250 9.34 -5.49 5.12
N GLU A 251 9.15 -5.80 6.40
CA GLU A 251 7.91 -5.59 7.12
C GLU A 251 8.15 -5.07 8.53
N PHE A 252 7.14 -4.43 9.09
CA PHE A 252 7.16 -3.93 10.47
C PHE A 252 5.75 -3.79 11.03
N TYR A 253 5.62 -3.91 12.35
CA TYR A 253 4.35 -3.72 13.03
C TYR A 253 4.25 -2.32 13.65
N ASN A 254 3.20 -1.56 13.29
CA ASN A 254 2.92 -0.28 13.89
C ASN A 254 1.94 -0.42 15.07
N GLU A 255 2.46 -0.40 16.31
CA GLU A 255 1.66 -0.56 17.53
C GLU A 255 0.91 0.71 17.98
N ASN A 256 1.49 1.89 17.68
CA ASN A 256 0.88 3.23 17.71
C ASN A 256 0.91 4.04 19.02
N GLU A 257 2.10 4.26 19.61
CA GLU A 257 2.21 5.05 20.85
C GLU A 257 3.47 5.95 20.94
N ASP A 258 4.23 6.14 19.85
CA ASP A 258 5.52 6.86 19.91
C ASP A 258 5.73 7.81 18.70
N ASP A 259 6.53 8.86 18.92
CA ASP A 259 6.93 9.91 17.98
C ASP A 259 8.05 9.45 17.01
N GLY A 260 8.32 8.14 16.97
CA GLY A 260 9.42 7.57 16.20
C GLY A 260 9.19 7.51 14.69
N GLU A 261 10.26 7.15 14.00
CA GLU A 261 10.30 6.93 12.56
C GLU A 261 10.48 5.45 12.23
N VAL A 262 10.02 5.07 11.04
CA VAL A 262 10.39 3.83 10.38
C VAL A 262 11.53 4.17 9.43
N GLU A 263 12.69 3.56 9.63
CA GLU A 263 13.81 3.67 8.69
C GLU A 263 13.83 2.45 7.78
N ILE A 264 13.87 2.67 6.47
CA ILE A 264 13.89 1.63 5.45
C ILE A 264 15.17 1.79 4.65
N ARG A 265 16.02 0.76 4.65
CA ARG A 265 17.32 0.79 4.00
C ARG A 265 17.44 -0.34 2.99
N LEU A 266 18.06 -0.03 1.86
CA LEU A 266 18.41 -0.99 0.83
C LEU A 266 19.85 -0.74 0.43
N LYS A 267 20.64 -1.79 0.38
CA LYS A 267 22.03 -1.74 -0.04
C LYS A 267 22.32 -2.88 -0.99
N GLU A 268 23.01 -2.59 -2.07
CA GLU A 268 23.57 -3.61 -2.95
C GLU A 268 24.56 -4.50 -2.18
N LYS A 269 24.31 -5.81 -2.22
CA LYS A 269 25.05 -6.81 -1.46
C LYS A 269 26.44 -7.06 -2.03
N ASP A 270 26.50 -7.26 -3.34
CA ASP A 270 27.72 -7.50 -4.10
C ASP A 270 27.96 -6.33 -5.03
N THR A 271 29.15 -5.73 -5.00
CA THR A 271 29.48 -4.63 -5.90
C THR A 271 29.55 -5.16 -7.33
N GLN A 272 28.51 -4.89 -8.13
CA GLN A 272 28.48 -5.21 -9.55
C GLN A 272 28.41 -3.91 -10.37
N TYR A 273 28.96 -3.95 -11.59
CA TYR A 273 28.79 -2.86 -12.54
C TYR A 273 27.47 -3.03 -13.26
N TRP A 274 26.47 -2.23 -12.87
CA TRP A 274 25.16 -2.23 -13.50
C TRP A 274 24.53 -0.84 -13.45
N LYS A 275 23.72 -0.55 -14.46
CA LYS A 275 22.98 0.72 -14.64
C LYS A 275 21.58 0.43 -15.17
N GLY A 276 20.77 1.46 -15.33
CA GLY A 276 19.41 1.35 -15.86
C GLY A 276 18.33 1.11 -14.81
N LEU A 277 18.66 1.16 -13.51
CA LEU A 277 17.63 1.21 -12.47
C LEU A 277 16.89 2.53 -12.55
N ILE A 278 15.57 2.50 -12.63
CA ILE A 278 14.73 3.67 -12.40
C ILE A 278 13.96 3.43 -11.09
N VAL A 279 14.19 4.27 -10.09
CA VAL A 279 13.51 4.22 -8.80
C VAL A 279 12.36 5.22 -8.79
N GLN A 280 11.13 4.75 -8.70
CA GLN A 280 9.98 5.63 -8.50
C GLN A 280 9.85 6.05 -7.03
N GLY A 281 10.06 5.10 -6.11
CA GLY A 281 9.92 5.36 -4.69
C GLY A 281 9.76 4.12 -3.82
N LEU A 282 9.45 4.35 -2.55
CA LEU A 282 9.14 3.32 -1.56
C LEU A 282 7.66 3.38 -1.19
N GLU A 283 6.92 2.28 -1.40
CA GLU A 283 5.51 2.14 -1.02
C GLU A 283 5.40 1.39 0.32
N ILE A 284 4.70 1.98 1.27
CA ILE A 284 4.40 1.43 2.60
C ILE A 284 2.90 1.19 2.66
N ARG A 285 2.51 -0.09 2.73
CA ARG A 285 1.10 -0.49 2.74
C ARG A 285 0.82 -1.61 3.74
N PRO A 286 -0.40 -1.71 4.28
CA PRO A 286 -0.79 -2.81 5.15
C PRO A 286 -0.50 -4.18 4.52
N LYS A 287 0.03 -5.09 5.32
CA LYS A 287 0.21 -6.51 4.98
C LYS A 287 -0.98 -7.28 5.56
N ASN A 288 -1.65 -8.05 4.71
CA ASN A 288 -2.73 -8.94 5.11
C ASN A 288 -2.20 -10.36 5.31
#